data_AF-A0A836WGR1-F1
#
_entry.id   AF-A0A836WGR1-F1
#
_cell.length_a   1.000
_cell.length_b   1.000
_cell.length_c   1.000
_cell.angle_alpha   90.00
_cell.angle_beta   90.00
_cell.angle_gamma   90.00
#
_symmetry.space_group_name_H-M   'P 1'
#
loop_
_entity.id
_entity.type
_entity.pdbx_description
1 polymer ?
#
loop_
_entity_poly.entity_id
_entity_poly.type
_entity_poly.pdbx_seq_one_letter_code
_entity_poly.pdbx_strand_id
1 'polypeptide(L)'
;MALKSVALLGAAVHTRDVKPGQDYDWYVKAGDMQLFDKIEEIYRIALRDVEGDVPKLAVLIDGHRIGFLISDLPSPRLDHGNRVIHDTLYLEFETQSQKTVLHAAAVLLLCSKKIYPIYEQQFAHYAETLFDNSQTTQLILETIKLPIVDKQPNFRLAPLKPEKLALFSDLENQNRSARYLIHFERRNNSCFSFVSTGRVSLDRCQQIAEKSDECVLLTLSSDVPSEVNLKKGRFSSFRDLIQFKSLTL
;
A
#
# COMPACT_ATOMS: atom_id res chain seq x y z
N MET A 1 0.12 -12.35 19.46
CA MET A 1 0.46 -11.38 18.39
C MET A 1 1.94 -11.10 18.48
N ALA A 2 2.72 -11.52 17.50
CA ALA A 2 4.15 -11.29 17.49
C ALA A 2 4.44 -9.93 16.82
N LEU A 3 5.11 -9.04 17.54
CA LEU A 3 5.54 -7.72 17.05
C LEU A 3 7.06 -7.64 17.06
N LYS A 4 7.64 -6.95 16.08
CA LYS A 4 9.08 -6.68 16.01
C LYS A 4 9.31 -5.18 15.90
N SER A 5 10.20 -4.66 16.75
CA SER A 5 10.64 -3.27 16.65
C SER A 5 11.61 -3.10 15.48
N VAL A 6 11.40 -2.06 14.67
CA VAL A 6 12.18 -1.77 13.48
C VAL A 6 12.55 -0.29 13.47
N ALA A 7 13.83 0.00 13.22
CA ALA A 7 14.33 1.37 13.11
C ALA A 7 13.80 2.05 11.84
N LEU A 8 13.40 3.31 11.97
CA LEU A 8 12.91 4.13 10.85
C LEU A 8 14.02 5.01 10.30
N LEU A 9 13.96 5.27 8.99
CA LEU A 9 14.74 6.31 8.34
C LEU A 9 13.94 7.60 8.22
N GLY A 10 12.66 7.47 7.88
CA GLY A 10 11.76 8.59 7.73
C GLY A 10 10.30 8.17 7.87
N ALA A 11 9.44 9.15 8.10
CA ALA A 11 8.01 8.96 8.21
C ALA A 11 7.27 10.21 7.72
N ALA A 12 6.09 9.98 7.15
CA ALA A 12 5.17 11.04 6.79
C ALA A 12 3.73 10.68 7.15
N VAL A 13 2.94 11.70 7.47
CA VAL A 13 1.52 11.54 7.80
C VAL A 13 0.71 12.48 6.95
N HIS A 14 -0.17 11.91 6.14
CA HIS A 14 -1.22 12.65 5.43
C HIS A 14 -2.48 12.59 6.27
N THR A 15 -2.86 13.73 6.82
CA THR A 15 -3.94 13.88 7.79
C THR A 15 -4.65 15.21 7.55
N ARG A 16 -5.67 15.50 8.35
CA ARG A 16 -6.36 16.77 8.37
C ARG A 16 -6.07 17.48 9.70
N ASP A 17 -5.83 18.78 9.65
CA ASP A 17 -5.76 19.60 10.87
C ASP A 17 -7.19 19.92 11.37
N VAL A 18 -7.32 20.23 12.65
CA VAL A 18 -8.61 20.44 13.33
C VAL A 18 -9.22 21.82 13.05
N LYS A 19 -8.46 22.76 12.48
CA LYS A 19 -8.96 24.13 12.27
C LYS A 19 -9.80 24.25 10.99
N PRO A 20 -10.80 25.16 10.99
CA PRO A 20 -11.58 25.44 9.79
C PRO A 20 -10.70 25.86 8.60
N GLY A 21 -11.01 25.34 7.42
CA GLY A 21 -10.31 25.69 6.17
C GLY A 21 -9.03 24.90 5.87
N GLN A 22 -8.60 24.01 6.77
CA GLN A 22 -7.51 23.07 6.50
C GLN A 22 -8.08 21.75 5.94
N ASP A 23 -7.59 21.37 4.77
CA ASP A 23 -7.92 20.10 4.10
C ASP A 23 -6.83 19.06 4.36
N TYR A 24 -7.00 17.85 3.83
CA TYR A 24 -6.01 16.81 3.92
C TYR A 24 -4.71 17.19 3.20
N ASP A 25 -3.58 17.05 3.90
CA ASP A 25 -2.23 17.22 3.35
C ASP A 25 -1.21 16.40 4.15
N TRP A 26 0.00 16.29 3.63
CA TRP A 26 1.16 15.71 4.30
C TRP A 26 1.75 16.65 5.36
N TYR A 27 1.03 16.84 6.46
CA TYR A 27 1.41 17.73 7.57
C TYR A 27 2.67 17.29 8.32
N VAL A 28 2.98 15.99 8.31
CA VAL A 28 4.21 15.46 8.90
C VAL A 28 5.10 14.91 7.81
N LYS A 29 6.36 15.37 7.79
CA LYS A 29 7.44 14.82 6.97
C LYS A 29 8.74 14.93 7.77
N ALA A 30 9.34 13.79 8.11
CA ALA A 30 10.56 13.78 8.90
C ALA A 30 11.49 12.62 8.52
N GLY A 31 12.79 12.82 8.76
CA GLY A 31 13.84 11.84 8.46
C GLY A 31 14.22 11.78 6.97
N ASP A 32 14.97 10.74 6.59
CA ASP A 32 15.36 10.46 5.22
C ASP A 32 14.29 9.63 4.52
N MET A 33 13.68 10.21 3.47
CA MET A 33 12.52 9.64 2.77
C MET A 33 12.71 9.65 1.25
N GLN A 34 13.67 8.87 0.76
CA GLN A 34 14.07 8.84 -0.66
C GLN A 34 12.98 8.26 -1.57
N LEU A 35 12.04 7.47 -1.02
CA LEU A 35 10.96 6.86 -1.80
C LEU A 35 9.64 7.63 -1.72
N PHE A 36 9.60 8.76 -1.00
CA PHE A 36 8.35 9.48 -0.72
C PHE A 36 7.60 9.90 -1.99
N ASP A 37 8.27 10.54 -2.96
CA ASP A 37 7.58 11.00 -4.18
C ASP A 37 6.96 9.84 -4.97
N LYS A 38 7.65 8.69 -5.02
CA LYS A 38 7.16 7.50 -5.72
C LYS A 38 5.95 6.89 -5.02
N ILE A 39 5.97 6.82 -3.68
CA ILE A 39 4.87 6.22 -2.93
C ILE A 39 3.68 7.18 -2.79
N GLU A 40 3.91 8.49 -2.76
CA GLU A 40 2.86 9.50 -2.83
C GLU A 40 2.12 9.39 -4.17
N GLU A 41 2.84 9.14 -5.26
CA GLU A 41 2.21 8.91 -6.55
C GLU A 41 1.36 7.62 -6.56
N ILE A 42 1.85 6.52 -5.98
CA ILE A 42 1.05 5.30 -5.78
C ILE A 42 -0.20 5.60 -4.94
N TYR A 43 -0.05 6.38 -3.86
CA TYR A 43 -1.17 6.80 -3.02
C TYR A 43 -2.23 7.56 -3.82
N ARG A 44 -1.83 8.56 -4.61
CA ARG A 44 -2.74 9.33 -5.47
C ARG A 44 -3.41 8.48 -6.54
N ILE A 45 -2.73 7.49 -7.10
CA ILE A 45 -3.26 6.65 -8.18
C ILE A 45 -4.17 5.54 -7.64
N ALA A 46 -3.88 4.94 -6.49
CA ALA A 46 -4.58 3.73 -6.08
C ALA A 46 -5.07 3.69 -4.64
N LEU A 47 -4.74 4.61 -3.74
CA LEU A 47 -5.16 4.47 -2.34
C LEU A 47 -6.04 5.63 -1.87
N ARG A 48 -5.82 6.83 -2.41
CA ARG A 48 -6.60 8.02 -2.11
C ARG A 48 -8.02 7.92 -2.68
N ASP A 49 -9.01 8.20 -1.82
CA ASP A 49 -10.43 8.30 -2.18
C ASP A 49 -10.98 7.05 -2.88
N VAL A 50 -10.45 5.87 -2.52
CA VAL A 50 -10.88 4.58 -3.08
C VAL A 50 -11.82 3.86 -2.12
N GLU A 51 -12.97 3.43 -2.63
CA GLU A 51 -13.94 2.63 -1.88
C GLU A 51 -13.53 1.16 -1.78
N GLY A 52 -13.81 0.52 -0.65
CA GLY A 52 -13.64 -0.92 -0.48
C GLY A 52 -13.22 -1.31 0.93
N ASP A 53 -13.82 -2.38 1.44
CA ASP A 53 -13.52 -2.94 2.76
C ASP A 53 -12.39 -3.99 2.66
N VAL A 54 -11.18 -3.48 2.36
CA VAL A 54 -9.94 -4.25 2.28
C VAL A 54 -8.79 -3.42 2.86
N PRO A 55 -7.71 -4.06 3.35
CA PRO A 55 -6.52 -3.33 3.77
C PRO A 55 -5.97 -2.48 2.61
N LYS A 56 -5.92 -1.15 2.81
CA LYS A 56 -5.37 -0.20 1.84
C LYS A 56 -3.91 0.07 2.20
N LEU A 57 -2.99 -0.59 1.51
CA LEU A 57 -1.57 -0.49 1.81
C LEU A 57 -0.71 -0.63 0.56
N ALA A 58 0.51 -0.09 0.63
CA ALA A 58 1.52 -0.26 -0.39
C ALA A 58 2.89 -0.55 0.23
N VAL A 59 3.66 -1.42 -0.42
CA VAL A 59 5.09 -1.61 -0.16
C VAL A 59 5.85 -1.29 -1.44
N LEU A 60 6.88 -0.48 -1.34
CA LEU A 60 7.79 -0.16 -2.44
C LEU A 60 9.22 -0.52 -2.01
N ILE A 61 9.92 -1.31 -2.82
CA ILE A 61 11.33 -1.63 -2.63
C ILE A 61 12.09 -1.10 -3.83
N ASP A 62 13.03 -0.19 -3.60
CA ASP A 62 13.89 0.36 -4.65
C ASP A 62 15.24 0.74 -4.05
N GLY A 63 16.33 0.34 -4.71
CA GLY A 63 17.67 0.48 -4.16
C GLY A 63 17.77 -0.11 -2.75
N HIS A 64 18.41 0.56 -1.80
CA HIS A 64 18.52 0.07 -0.42
C HIS A 64 17.37 0.49 0.50
N ARG A 65 16.28 1.00 -0.07
CA ARG A 65 15.15 1.57 0.66
C ARG A 65 13.89 0.73 0.53
N ILE A 66 13.09 0.74 1.58
CA ILE A 66 11.76 0.13 1.60
C ILE A 66 10.78 1.16 2.13
N GLY A 67 9.80 1.51 1.31
CA GLY A 67 8.65 2.31 1.70
C GLY A 67 7.48 1.42 2.08
N PHE A 68 6.79 1.76 3.15
CA PHE A 68 5.56 1.12 3.58
C PHE A 68 4.52 2.18 3.88
N LEU A 69 3.37 2.09 3.23
CA LEU A 69 2.27 3.02 3.39
C LEU A 69 1.00 2.27 3.77
N ILE A 70 0.30 2.76 4.78
CA ILE A 70 -1.02 2.27 5.18
C ILE A 70 -1.96 3.47 5.16
N SER A 71 -3.09 3.33 4.47
CA SER A 71 -4.10 4.36 4.30
C SER A 71 -5.36 4.01 5.09
N ASP A 72 -6.22 5.01 5.26
CA ASP A 72 -7.57 4.86 5.83
C ASP A 72 -7.56 4.50 7.32
N LEU A 73 -6.56 4.99 8.05
CA LEU A 73 -6.41 4.77 9.49
C LEU A 73 -7.32 5.74 10.26
N PRO A 74 -8.33 5.27 11.01
CA PRO A 74 -9.21 6.13 11.78
C PRO A 74 -8.43 6.81 12.91
N SER A 75 -8.25 8.12 12.78
CA SER A 75 -7.63 8.97 13.79
C SER A 75 -8.50 9.05 15.05
N PRO A 76 -7.90 9.20 16.25
CA PRO A 76 -8.66 9.56 17.44
C PRO A 76 -9.27 10.98 17.36
N ARG A 77 -8.77 11.85 16.46
CA ARG A 77 -9.30 13.20 16.24
C ARG A 77 -10.52 13.19 15.32
N LEU A 78 -11.39 14.18 15.53
CA LEU A 78 -12.51 14.49 14.67
C LEU A 78 -12.23 15.78 13.90
N ASP A 79 -12.78 15.90 12.69
CA ASP A 79 -12.77 17.15 11.95
C ASP A 79 -13.80 18.15 12.51
N HIS A 80 -13.80 19.37 11.97
CA HIS A 80 -14.72 20.44 12.37
C HIS A 80 -16.21 20.10 12.15
N GLY A 81 -16.51 19.08 11.35
CA GLY A 81 -17.85 18.56 11.11
C GLY A 81 -18.20 17.35 11.99
N ASN A 82 -17.40 17.07 13.03
CA ASN A 82 -17.49 15.89 13.90
C ASN A 82 -17.40 14.55 13.15
N ARG A 83 -16.67 14.50 12.03
CA ARG A 83 -16.39 13.27 11.28
C ARG A 83 -15.02 12.73 11.68
N VAL A 84 -14.89 11.41 11.69
CA VAL A 84 -13.60 10.74 11.93
C VAL A 84 -12.64 11.16 10.81
N ILE A 85 -11.42 11.57 11.20
CA ILE A 85 -10.33 11.83 10.25
C ILE A 85 -9.69 10.48 9.90
N HIS A 86 -9.39 10.26 8.63
CA HIS A 86 -8.76 9.03 8.15
C HIS A 86 -7.35 9.33 7.67
N ASP A 87 -6.36 8.99 8.50
CA ASP A 87 -4.96 9.25 8.26
C ASP A 87 -4.37 8.27 7.26
N THR A 88 -3.30 8.70 6.59
CA THR A 88 -2.39 7.83 5.84
C THR A 88 -0.99 7.97 6.42
N LEU A 89 -0.43 6.84 6.82
CA LEU A 89 0.90 6.74 7.42
C LEU A 89 1.88 6.16 6.41
N TYR A 90 2.95 6.90 6.14
CA TYR A 90 4.11 6.45 5.39
C TYR A 90 5.32 6.26 6.30
N LEU A 91 6.07 5.19 6.07
CA LEU A 91 7.26 4.80 6.82
C LEU A 91 8.34 4.33 5.84
N GLU A 92 9.58 4.81 6.03
CA GLU A 92 10.74 4.40 5.24
C GLU A 92 11.77 3.67 6.09
N PHE A 93 12.34 2.61 5.52
CA PHE A 93 13.27 1.70 6.20
C PHE A 93 14.49 1.36 5.34
N GLU A 94 15.57 0.95 6.00
CA GLU A 94 16.72 0.30 5.37
C GLU A 94 16.40 -1.12 4.89
N THR A 95 17.10 -1.59 3.85
CA THR A 95 16.92 -2.92 3.24
C THR A 95 17.01 -4.09 4.22
N GLN A 96 17.73 -3.96 5.34
CA GLN A 96 17.82 -4.97 6.40
C GLN A 96 16.46 -5.29 7.05
N SER A 97 15.51 -4.36 6.96
CA SER A 97 14.17 -4.48 7.50
C SER A 97 13.18 -5.18 6.55
N GLN A 98 13.59 -5.48 5.31
CA GLN A 98 12.74 -6.01 4.22
C GLN A 98 11.81 -7.12 4.69
N LYS A 99 12.38 -8.17 5.27
CA LYS A 99 11.61 -9.33 5.72
C LYS A 99 10.52 -8.93 6.71
N THR A 100 10.82 -8.02 7.64
CA THR A 100 9.86 -7.59 8.66
C THR A 100 8.74 -6.76 8.04
N VAL A 101 9.05 -5.85 7.12
CA VAL A 101 8.05 -5.00 6.43
C VAL A 101 7.12 -5.85 5.56
N LEU A 102 7.67 -6.79 4.79
CA LEU A 102 6.87 -7.67 3.94
C LEU A 102 6.02 -8.64 4.75
N HIS A 103 6.53 -9.13 5.88
CA HIS A 103 5.73 -9.90 6.84
C HIS A 103 4.57 -9.06 7.40
N ALA A 104 4.81 -7.78 7.70
CA ALA A 104 3.76 -6.89 8.22
C ALA A 104 2.63 -6.72 7.20
N ALA A 105 2.97 -6.42 5.95
CA ALA A 105 2.00 -6.35 4.86
C ALA A 105 1.22 -7.67 4.71
N ALA A 106 1.91 -8.83 4.74
CA ALA A 106 1.26 -10.14 4.67
C ALA A 106 0.30 -10.41 5.84
N VAL A 107 0.67 -10.04 7.07
CA VAL A 107 -0.19 -10.19 8.25
C VAL A 107 -1.45 -9.32 8.14
N LEU A 108 -1.30 -8.08 7.67
CA LEU A 108 -2.43 -7.17 7.46
C LEU A 108 -3.40 -7.70 6.41
N LEU A 109 -2.91 -8.28 5.32
CA LEU A 109 -3.74 -8.90 4.28
C LEU A 109 -4.55 -10.10 4.78
N LEU A 110 -3.95 -10.93 5.64
CA LEU A 110 -4.57 -12.15 6.17
C LEU A 110 -5.39 -11.92 7.44
N CYS A 111 -5.41 -10.69 7.94
CA CYS A 111 -6.04 -10.38 9.20
C CYS A 111 -7.56 -10.56 9.10
N SER A 112 -8.17 -11.18 10.10
CA SER A 112 -9.62 -11.23 10.15
C SER A 112 -10.19 -9.86 10.51
N LYS A 113 -11.42 -9.57 10.08
CA LYS A 113 -12.13 -8.32 10.43
C LYS A 113 -12.21 -8.05 11.95
N LYS A 114 -12.09 -9.08 12.78
CA LYS A 114 -12.07 -8.96 14.25
C LYS A 114 -10.71 -8.50 14.79
N ILE A 115 -9.61 -8.89 14.14
CA ILE A 115 -8.25 -8.61 14.61
C ILE A 115 -7.66 -7.38 13.92
N TYR A 116 -8.04 -7.10 12.68
CA TYR A 116 -7.53 -5.95 11.90
C TYR A 116 -7.63 -4.61 12.64
N PRO A 117 -8.74 -4.28 13.34
CA PRO A 117 -8.87 -3.02 14.08
C PRO A 117 -7.79 -2.82 15.16
N ILE A 118 -7.21 -3.89 15.70
CA ILE A 118 -6.13 -3.80 16.70
C ILE A 118 -4.85 -3.24 16.05
N TYR A 119 -4.52 -3.70 14.84
CA TYR A 119 -3.35 -3.20 14.12
C TYR A 119 -3.60 -1.79 13.59
N GLU A 120 -4.80 -1.55 13.05
CA GLU A 120 -5.23 -0.24 12.57
C GLU A 120 -5.12 0.80 13.68
N GLN A 121 -5.63 0.52 14.89
CA GLN A 121 -5.50 1.42 16.04
C GLN A 121 -4.04 1.64 16.45
N GLN A 122 -3.20 0.60 16.36
CA GLN A 122 -1.77 0.72 16.66
C GLN A 122 -1.07 1.69 15.69
N PHE A 123 -1.35 1.60 14.38
CA PHE A 123 -0.80 2.50 13.37
C PHE A 123 -1.40 3.89 13.46
N ALA A 124 -2.70 4.02 13.70
CA ALA A 124 -3.37 5.31 13.90
C ALA A 124 -2.80 6.06 15.11
N HIS A 125 -2.58 5.37 16.24
CA HIS A 125 -1.96 5.98 17.41
C HIS A 125 -0.52 6.44 17.14
N TYR A 126 0.23 5.67 16.33
CA TYR A 126 1.57 6.06 15.91
C TYR A 126 1.54 7.31 15.02
N ALA A 127 0.65 7.35 14.03
CA ALA A 127 0.45 8.51 13.15
C ALA A 127 0.08 9.77 13.96
N GLU A 128 -0.81 9.62 14.94
CA GLU A 128 -1.21 10.71 15.83
C GLU A 128 -0.02 11.19 16.69
N THR A 129 0.77 10.27 17.24
CA THR A 129 1.98 10.62 17.99
C THR A 129 2.97 11.41 17.13
N LEU A 130 3.12 11.05 15.86
CA LEU A 130 3.95 11.81 14.92
C LEU A 130 3.37 13.19 14.63
N PHE A 131 2.04 13.30 14.46
CA PHE A 131 1.37 14.58 14.23
C PHE A 131 1.51 15.52 15.43
N ASP A 132 1.22 15.06 16.64
CA ASP A 132 1.34 15.85 17.87
C ASP A 132 2.78 16.32 18.09
N ASN A 133 3.75 15.43 17.91
CA ASN A 133 5.16 15.76 18.08
C ASN A 133 5.71 16.65 16.95
N SER A 134 5.09 16.67 15.77
CA SER A 134 5.52 17.57 14.67
C SER A 134 5.32 19.04 15.00
N GLN A 135 4.42 19.35 15.94
CA GLN A 135 4.23 20.69 16.48
C GLN A 135 5.33 21.08 17.49
N THR A 136 6.16 20.12 17.92
CA THR A 136 7.31 20.33 18.79
C THR A 136 8.61 20.37 17.98
N THR A 137 9.60 21.12 18.44
CA THR A 137 10.76 21.55 17.63
C THR A 137 11.69 20.41 17.17
N GLN A 138 11.55 19.18 17.67
CA GLN A 138 12.36 18.02 17.25
C GLN A 138 11.52 16.73 17.27
N LEU A 139 11.08 16.29 16.09
CA LEU A 139 10.48 14.97 15.92
C LEU A 139 11.57 13.89 16.00
N ILE A 140 11.56 13.08 17.06
CA ILE A 140 12.51 11.97 17.20
C ILE A 140 11.89 10.70 16.58
N LEU A 141 12.44 10.27 15.44
CA LEU A 141 12.09 9.01 14.79
C LEU A 141 13.04 7.90 15.23
N GLU A 142 12.60 7.05 16.16
CA GLU A 142 13.46 5.92 16.59
C GLU A 142 13.00 4.60 15.98
N THR A 143 11.79 4.13 16.32
CA THR A 143 11.32 2.80 15.92
C THR A 143 9.81 2.73 15.76
N ILE A 144 9.36 1.70 15.04
CA ILE A 144 7.96 1.27 15.01
C ILE A 144 7.86 -0.24 15.24
N LYS A 145 6.77 -0.69 15.87
CA LYS A 145 6.45 -2.10 16.06
C LYS A 145 5.66 -2.61 14.86
N LEU A 146 6.25 -3.50 14.06
CA LEU A 146 5.59 -4.14 12.93
C LEU A 146 5.11 -5.55 13.29
N PRO A 147 3.89 -5.96 12.85
CA PRO A 147 3.48 -7.35 12.98
C PRO A 147 4.37 -8.29 12.18
N ILE A 148 4.63 -9.46 12.76
CA ILE A 148 5.32 -10.54 12.07
C ILE A 148 4.44 -11.78 12.02
N VAL A 149 4.61 -12.55 10.94
CA VAL A 149 3.86 -13.79 10.68
C VAL A 149 4.00 -14.76 11.85
N ASP A 150 2.87 -15.06 12.49
CA ASP A 150 2.71 -16.14 13.47
C ASP A 150 1.92 -17.33 12.92
N LYS A 151 1.20 -17.13 11.80
CA LYS A 151 0.43 -18.15 11.08
C LYS A 151 0.91 -18.29 9.64
N GLN A 152 1.15 -19.54 9.25
CA GLN A 152 1.58 -19.86 7.90
C GLN A 152 0.46 -19.61 6.88
N PRO A 153 0.77 -19.05 5.68
CA PRO A 153 -0.20 -18.91 4.61
C PRO A 153 -0.60 -20.28 4.04
N ASN A 154 -1.69 -20.34 3.27
CA ASN A 154 -2.12 -21.58 2.65
C ASN A 154 -1.16 -22.03 1.52
N PHE A 155 -0.28 -22.97 1.82
CA PHE A 155 0.70 -23.52 0.87
C PHE A 155 0.10 -24.41 -0.24
N ARG A 156 -1.17 -24.80 -0.15
CA ARG A 156 -1.84 -25.61 -1.19
C ARG A 156 -2.21 -24.79 -2.42
N LEU A 157 -2.32 -23.47 -2.28
CA LEU A 157 -2.61 -22.57 -3.39
C LEU A 157 -1.41 -22.43 -4.32
N ALA A 158 -1.66 -22.26 -5.62
CA ALA A 158 -0.61 -22.03 -6.59
C ALA A 158 0.13 -20.70 -6.28
N PRO A 159 1.48 -20.71 -6.25
CA PRO A 159 2.24 -19.50 -5.97
C PRO A 159 2.03 -18.44 -7.07
N LEU A 160 2.15 -17.17 -6.71
CA LEU A 160 2.25 -16.09 -7.68
C LEU A 160 3.59 -16.20 -8.41
N LYS A 161 3.57 -15.93 -9.72
CA LYS A 161 4.80 -15.78 -10.50
C LYS A 161 5.31 -14.33 -10.37
N PRO A 162 6.63 -14.12 -10.34
CA PRO A 162 7.23 -12.79 -10.28
C PRO A 162 7.01 -12.05 -11.61
N GLU A 163 5.91 -11.32 -11.69
CA GLU A 163 5.47 -10.57 -12.86
C GLU A 163 4.74 -9.28 -12.43
N LYS A 164 4.28 -8.49 -13.41
CA LYS A 164 3.39 -7.36 -13.18
C LYS A 164 1.95 -7.89 -13.22
N LEU A 165 1.29 -8.03 -12.09
CA LEU A 165 -0.01 -8.70 -11.96
C LEU A 165 -1.05 -7.79 -11.31
N ALA A 166 -2.28 -7.86 -11.81
CA ALA A 166 -3.47 -7.42 -11.09
C ALA A 166 -4.32 -8.65 -10.72
N LEU A 167 -4.82 -8.67 -9.49
CA LEU A 167 -5.61 -9.74 -8.91
C LEU A 167 -6.87 -9.17 -8.25
N PHE A 168 -7.96 -9.92 -8.30
CA PHE A 168 -9.14 -9.61 -7.50
C PHE A 168 -8.86 -9.87 -6.01
N SER A 169 -9.27 -8.97 -5.12
CA SER A 169 -9.05 -9.06 -3.68
C SER A 169 -9.99 -10.03 -2.95
N ASP A 170 -10.01 -11.28 -3.36
CA ASP A 170 -10.65 -12.38 -2.62
C ASP A 170 -9.69 -13.04 -1.62
N LEU A 171 -10.23 -13.95 -0.80
CA LEU A 171 -9.44 -14.68 0.21
C LEU A 171 -8.31 -15.51 -0.40
N GLU A 172 -8.51 -16.05 -1.60
CA GLU A 172 -7.51 -16.86 -2.29
C GLU A 172 -6.30 -16.03 -2.68
N ASN A 173 -6.53 -14.91 -3.38
CA ASN A 173 -5.48 -14.02 -3.85
C ASN A 173 -4.84 -13.22 -2.70
N GLN A 174 -5.58 -12.92 -1.62
CA GLN A 174 -4.98 -12.42 -0.37
C GLN A 174 -3.97 -13.42 0.19
N ASN A 175 -4.31 -14.71 0.22
CA ASN A 175 -3.38 -15.77 0.66
C ASN A 175 -2.19 -15.95 -0.27
N ARG A 176 -2.42 -15.98 -1.59
CA ARG A 176 -1.35 -16.08 -2.60
C ARG A 176 -0.38 -14.88 -2.50
N SER A 177 -0.92 -13.68 -2.32
CA SER A 177 -0.16 -12.44 -2.14
C SER A 177 0.64 -12.42 -0.85
N ALA A 178 0.01 -12.78 0.28
CA ALA A 178 0.69 -12.88 1.56
C ALA A 178 1.84 -13.89 1.51
N ARG A 179 1.61 -15.07 0.90
CA ARG A 179 2.66 -16.07 0.67
C ARG A 179 3.79 -15.50 -0.18
N TYR A 180 3.48 -14.81 -1.26
CA TYR A 180 4.48 -14.20 -2.13
C TYR A 180 5.34 -13.18 -1.35
N LEU A 181 4.72 -12.29 -0.56
CA LEU A 181 5.44 -11.30 0.27
C LEU A 181 6.35 -11.94 1.31
N ILE A 182 5.89 -13.00 1.99
CA ILE A 182 6.67 -13.72 3.02
C ILE A 182 7.93 -14.36 2.44
N HIS A 183 7.82 -14.90 1.23
CA HIS A 183 8.90 -15.60 0.53
C HIS A 183 9.57 -14.73 -0.54
N PHE A 184 9.33 -13.42 -0.52
CA PHE A 184 9.89 -12.52 -1.52
C PHE A 184 11.41 -12.42 -1.30
N GLU A 185 12.14 -12.92 -2.28
CA GLU A 185 13.58 -12.78 -2.37
C GLU A 185 13.90 -11.77 -3.45
N ARG A 186 14.60 -10.71 -3.05
CA ARG A 186 14.97 -9.65 -3.97
C ARG A 186 15.90 -10.19 -5.04
N ARG A 187 15.54 -9.98 -6.31
CA ARG A 187 16.34 -10.37 -7.46
C ARG A 187 17.00 -9.13 -8.05
N ASN A 188 18.31 -8.97 -7.83
CA ASN A 188 19.09 -7.80 -8.30
C ASN A 188 18.61 -6.47 -7.67
N ASN A 189 19.05 -5.35 -8.25
CA ASN A 189 18.61 -4.00 -7.89
C ASN A 189 17.23 -3.64 -8.47
N SER A 190 16.33 -4.61 -8.66
CA SER A 190 15.00 -4.38 -9.24
C SER A 190 14.09 -3.55 -8.33
N CYS A 191 13.26 -2.71 -8.93
CA CYS A 191 12.17 -2.01 -8.27
C CYS A 191 10.95 -2.94 -8.14
N PHE A 192 10.44 -3.11 -6.92
CA PHE A 192 9.26 -3.93 -6.63
C PHE A 192 8.18 -3.10 -5.93
N SER A 193 6.93 -3.25 -6.36
CA SER A 193 5.77 -2.67 -5.66
C SER A 193 4.64 -3.66 -5.40
N PHE A 194 4.20 -3.74 -4.16
CA PHE A 194 2.96 -4.39 -3.77
C PHE A 194 1.92 -3.32 -3.43
N VAL A 195 0.69 -3.46 -3.93
CA VAL A 195 -0.42 -2.56 -3.59
C VAL A 195 -1.67 -3.37 -3.31
N SER A 196 -2.28 -3.18 -2.15
CA SER A 196 -3.63 -3.66 -1.84
C SER A 196 -4.55 -2.46 -1.73
N THR A 197 -5.64 -2.50 -2.48
CA THR A 197 -6.57 -1.38 -2.63
C THR A 197 -8.01 -1.83 -2.88
N GLY A 198 -8.94 -0.90 -2.72
CA GLY A 198 -10.34 -1.07 -3.09
C GLY A 198 -10.57 -1.04 -4.61
N ARG A 199 -11.65 -0.40 -5.06
CA ARG A 199 -12.07 -0.41 -6.47
C ARG A 199 -11.22 0.53 -7.32
N VAL A 200 -10.17 -0.02 -7.94
CA VAL A 200 -9.28 0.72 -8.86
C VAL A 200 -9.31 0.10 -10.25
N SER A 201 -9.61 0.91 -11.27
CA SER A 201 -9.65 0.50 -12.69
C SER A 201 -8.33 -0.11 -13.16
N LEU A 202 -8.40 -1.00 -14.15
CA LEU A 202 -7.22 -1.66 -14.72
C LEU A 202 -6.17 -0.67 -15.25
N ASP A 203 -6.59 0.45 -15.85
CA ASP A 203 -5.67 1.49 -16.36
C ASP A 203 -4.81 2.11 -15.26
N ARG A 204 -5.40 2.38 -14.08
CA ARG A 204 -4.67 2.89 -12.92
C ARG A 204 -3.74 1.83 -12.33
N CYS A 205 -4.15 0.56 -12.33
CA CYS A 205 -3.25 -0.55 -11.99
C CYS A 205 -2.05 -0.62 -12.93
N GLN A 206 -2.27 -0.43 -14.24
CA GLN A 206 -1.21 -0.42 -15.22
C GLN A 206 -0.24 0.77 -15.03
N GLN A 207 -0.74 1.95 -14.71
CA GLN A 207 0.10 3.12 -14.40
C GLN A 207 1.07 2.85 -13.24
N ILE A 208 0.64 2.14 -12.20
CA ILE A 208 1.51 1.72 -11.10
C ILE A 208 2.52 0.68 -11.57
N ALA A 209 2.04 -0.35 -12.28
CA ALA A 209 2.89 -1.42 -12.78
C ALA A 209 3.99 -0.92 -13.73
N GLU A 210 3.76 0.16 -14.47
CA GLU A 210 4.77 0.78 -15.36
C GLU A 210 5.97 1.38 -14.61
N LYS A 211 5.83 1.67 -13.31
CA LYS A 211 6.85 2.34 -12.49
C LYS A 211 7.77 1.37 -11.73
N SER A 212 7.46 0.08 -11.77
CA SER A 212 8.21 -0.97 -11.08
C SER A 212 8.63 -2.05 -12.08
N ASP A 213 9.66 -2.82 -11.77
CA ASP A 213 10.05 -3.98 -12.58
C ASP A 213 9.12 -5.16 -12.31
N GLU A 214 8.82 -5.39 -11.02
CA GLU A 214 7.89 -6.38 -10.52
C GLU A 214 6.75 -5.67 -9.75
N CYS A 215 5.52 -6.11 -9.95
CA CYS A 215 4.39 -5.48 -9.27
C CYS A 215 3.24 -6.45 -9.04
N VAL A 216 2.68 -6.45 -7.83
CA VAL A 216 1.44 -7.18 -7.54
C VAL A 216 0.43 -6.18 -7.01
N LEU A 217 -0.68 -6.02 -7.73
CA LEU A 217 -1.83 -5.22 -7.33
C LEU A 217 -3.01 -6.12 -6.96
N LEU A 218 -3.55 -5.91 -5.77
CA LEU A 218 -4.75 -6.56 -5.27
C LEU A 218 -5.86 -5.49 -5.21
N THR A 219 -6.92 -5.66 -6.00
CA THR A 219 -7.98 -4.65 -6.21
C THR A 219 -9.37 -5.27 -6.07
N LEU A 220 -10.37 -4.49 -5.65
CA LEU A 220 -11.78 -4.89 -5.67
C LEU A 220 -12.49 -4.53 -6.99
N SER A 221 -11.75 -4.12 -8.01
CA SER A 221 -12.32 -3.77 -9.32
C SER A 221 -12.92 -4.98 -10.03
N SER A 222 -14.12 -4.79 -10.57
CA SER A 222 -14.79 -5.74 -11.46
C SER A 222 -14.06 -5.93 -12.79
N ASP A 223 -13.17 -5.01 -13.16
CA ASP A 223 -12.34 -5.10 -14.38
C ASP A 223 -11.28 -6.20 -14.28
N VAL A 224 -11.05 -6.73 -13.06
CA VAL A 224 -10.08 -7.79 -12.77
C VAL A 224 -10.84 -9.02 -12.27
N PRO A 225 -11.65 -9.69 -13.10
CA PRO A 225 -12.40 -10.88 -12.68
C PRO A 225 -11.51 -12.12 -12.49
N SER A 226 -10.29 -12.08 -13.03
CA SER A 226 -9.27 -13.12 -12.93
C SER A 226 -7.88 -12.48 -12.87
N GLU A 227 -6.84 -13.29 -12.70
CA GLU A 227 -5.44 -12.82 -12.76
C GLU A 227 -5.15 -12.17 -14.12
N VAL A 228 -4.69 -10.92 -14.11
CA VAL A 228 -4.35 -10.13 -15.31
C VAL A 228 -2.87 -9.80 -15.30
N ASN A 229 -2.19 -10.04 -16.43
CA ASN A 229 -0.82 -9.61 -16.64
C ASN A 229 -0.78 -8.15 -17.12
N LEU A 230 -0.15 -7.29 -16.34
CA LEU A 230 -0.02 -5.85 -16.59
C LEU A 230 1.21 -5.50 -17.42
N LYS A 231 2.05 -6.49 -17.81
CA LYS A 231 3.10 -6.25 -18.80
C LYS A 231 2.43 -5.86 -20.11
N LYS A 232 2.77 -4.68 -20.63
CA LYS A 232 2.30 -4.25 -21.96
C LYS A 232 2.61 -5.34 -23.00
N GLY A 233 1.57 -6.00 -23.50
CA GLY A 233 1.50 -6.28 -24.92
C GLY A 233 1.35 -4.93 -25.63
N ARG A 234 2.05 -4.74 -26.75
CA ARG A 234 2.03 -3.51 -27.59
C ARG A 234 0.65 -3.15 -28.20
N PHE A 235 -0.47 -3.59 -27.64
CA PHE A 235 -1.80 -3.45 -28.24
C PHE A 235 -2.88 -3.11 -27.22
N SER A 236 -3.11 -1.82 -27.02
CA SER A 236 -4.45 -1.25 -26.82
C SER A 236 -4.45 0.26 -27.06
N SER A 237 -3.57 0.75 -27.95
CA SER A 237 -3.80 2.03 -28.62
C SER A 237 -4.98 1.85 -29.57
N PHE A 238 -6.21 2.06 -29.12
CA PHE A 238 -7.34 2.64 -29.87
C PHE A 238 -7.57 2.26 -31.37
N ARG A 239 -7.03 1.14 -31.87
CA ARG A 239 -7.13 0.73 -33.28
C ARG A 239 -8.33 -0.16 -33.56
N ASP A 240 -8.91 -0.79 -32.55
CA ASP A 240 -10.05 -1.68 -32.76
C ASP A 240 -11.42 -0.98 -32.67
N LEU A 241 -11.46 0.31 -32.29
CA LEU A 241 -12.70 1.10 -32.34
C LEU A 241 -12.91 1.88 -33.64
N ILE A 242 -11.90 1.96 -34.51
CA ILE A 242 -12.01 2.63 -35.83
C ILE A 242 -12.29 1.61 -36.95
N GLN A 243 -11.99 0.32 -36.75
CA GLN A 243 -12.25 -0.70 -37.78
C GLN A 243 -13.70 -1.21 -37.84
N PHE A 244 -14.55 -0.90 -36.86
CA PHE A 244 -15.98 -1.24 -36.91
C PHE A 244 -16.87 -0.19 -37.58
N LYS A 245 -16.33 0.97 -38.00
CA LYS A 245 -17.09 2.01 -38.72
C LYS A 245 -16.76 2.14 -40.21
N SER A 246 -15.90 1.29 -40.78
CA SER A 246 -15.58 1.33 -42.21
C SER A 246 -16.13 0.16 -43.05
N LEU A 247 -17.00 -0.69 -42.48
CA LEU A 247 -17.62 -1.80 -43.21
C LEU A 247 -19.09 -1.96 -42.80
N THR A 248 -19.90 -0.95 -43.12
CA THR A 248 -21.33 -1.15 -43.43
C THR A 248 -21.87 0.09 -44.13
N LEU A 249 -21.97 -0.05 -45.46
CA LEU A 249 -22.86 0.62 -46.43
C LEU A 249 -23.15 2.12 -46.26
#